data_AF-A0A0K0E6J1-F1
#
_entry.id   AF-A0A0K0E6J1-F1
#
_cell.length_a   1.000
_cell.length_b   1.000
_cell.length_c   1.000
_cell.angle_alpha   90.00
_cell.angle_beta   90.00
_cell.angle_gamma   90.00
#
_symmetry.space_group_name_H-M   'P 1'
#
loop_
_entity.id
_entity.type
_entity.pdbx_description
1 polymer ?
#
loop_
_entity_poly.entity_id
_entity_poly.type
_entity_poly.pdbx_seq_one_letter_code
_entity_poly.pdbx_strand_id
1 'polypeptide(L)'
;MWSTPSLYIVMFILFGFLSLSSGFSYHITQVRRGRNVHYLYKGRHYRSYSDAMAQVRRDRDEYLRRITRKPPVVVIIRNPTKKPVRTRRPVRPVSKLTWRPRPIAGQFTVTPKPPIITRAPAPRPVPTIARHHPKPTNPPTTIKIVTKGTDKPNVVTQIPPKNRIDPIYIPKPKDVDDLYPFSIDREKVKNSGPFSIKVFDEVWKGYDYKSDYKTGYLDMRNRILEETNRYREAHGVEPLTYDYDLEKASQKYAKYLADRNLFDHDPLNKQNAWGENLARMSAALGPLATKRWYDEVDMYDFVNKRYVPGTGHFTQLVWKDTKKVGCGIYLKREDLYVVCKYTPQGNFRDEFAEKVLPRLAKYN
;
A
#
# COMPACT_ATOMS: atom_id res chain seq x y z
N MET A 1 -5.20 -40.83 -43.37
CA MET A 1 -4.41 -39.71 -42.80
C MET A 1 -4.53 -39.78 -41.29
N TRP A 2 -3.44 -40.12 -40.61
CA TRP A 2 -3.40 -40.18 -39.15
C TRP A 2 -3.34 -38.75 -38.62
N SER A 3 -4.45 -38.23 -38.11
CA SER A 3 -4.47 -36.93 -37.44
C SER A 3 -3.76 -37.07 -36.08
N THR A 4 -2.61 -36.42 -35.97
CA THR A 4 -1.85 -36.29 -34.73
C THR A 4 -2.75 -35.73 -33.61
N PRO A 5 -2.74 -36.31 -32.40
CA PRO A 5 -3.58 -35.83 -31.31
C PRO A 5 -3.07 -34.45 -30.88
N SER A 6 -3.96 -33.46 -31.00
CA SER A 6 -3.74 -32.10 -30.56
C SER A 6 -3.31 -32.10 -29.10
N LEU A 7 -2.06 -31.72 -28.86
CA LEU A 7 -1.44 -31.65 -27.54
C LEU A 7 -2.07 -30.48 -26.77
N TYR A 8 -3.18 -30.71 -26.08
CA TYR A 8 -3.79 -29.73 -25.19
C TYR A 8 -2.87 -29.47 -23.98
N ILE A 9 -2.01 -28.46 -24.08
CA ILE A 9 -1.29 -27.90 -22.94
C ILE A 9 -2.30 -27.06 -22.15
N VAL A 10 -2.93 -27.67 -21.15
CA VAL A 10 -3.77 -26.92 -20.21
C VAL A 10 -2.86 -26.23 -19.19
N MET A 11 -2.58 -24.94 -19.40
CA MET A 11 -1.87 -24.10 -18.43
C MET A 11 -2.85 -23.64 -17.35
N PHE A 12 -2.70 -24.16 -16.12
CA PHE A 12 -3.41 -23.66 -14.95
C PHE A 12 -2.50 -22.70 -14.18
N ILE A 13 -2.82 -21.41 -14.25
CA ILE A 13 -2.05 -20.35 -13.60
C ILE A 13 -2.37 -20.34 -12.11
N LEU A 14 -1.41 -20.76 -11.28
CA LEU A 14 -1.58 -20.86 -9.83
C LEU A 14 -0.97 -19.63 -9.15
N PHE A 15 -1.77 -18.59 -8.94
CA PHE A 15 -1.30 -17.35 -8.31
C PHE A 15 -1.11 -17.51 -6.79
N GLY A 16 0.11 -17.86 -6.40
CA GLY A 16 0.63 -17.59 -5.05
C GLY A 16 1.29 -16.22 -5.01
N PHE A 17 0.55 -15.12 -5.02
CA PHE A 17 1.11 -13.80 -4.69
C PHE A 17 1.15 -13.64 -3.17
N LEU A 18 2.24 -14.06 -2.52
CA LEU A 18 2.68 -13.31 -1.33
C LEU A 18 3.45 -12.10 -1.86
N SER A 19 2.73 -11.03 -2.19
CA SER A 19 3.34 -9.72 -2.11
C SER A 19 3.61 -9.47 -0.63
N LEU A 20 4.83 -9.77 -0.20
CA LEU A 20 5.36 -9.19 1.03
C LEU A 20 5.62 -7.73 0.68
N SER A 21 5.13 -6.82 1.50
CA SER A 21 5.13 -5.33 1.43
C SER A 21 6.52 -4.65 1.26
N SER A 22 7.48 -5.34 0.65
CA SER A 22 8.82 -4.89 0.32
C SER A 22 8.95 -4.41 -1.14
N GLY A 23 7.93 -4.53 -1.98
CA GLY A 23 8.05 -4.34 -3.44
C GLY A 23 8.64 -5.57 -4.17
N PHE A 24 8.94 -6.65 -3.44
CA PHE A 24 9.27 -7.94 -4.03
C PHE A 24 8.01 -8.70 -4.43
N SER A 25 7.76 -8.80 -5.73
CA SER A 25 6.69 -9.61 -6.29
C SER A 25 7.24 -10.88 -6.95
N TYR A 26 6.47 -11.97 -6.88
CA TYR A 26 6.82 -13.22 -7.55
C TYR A 26 5.57 -13.89 -8.12
N HIS A 27 5.79 -14.70 -9.16
CA HIS A 27 4.74 -15.45 -9.84
C HIS A 27 5.23 -16.87 -10.13
N ILE A 28 4.48 -17.87 -9.66
CA ILE A 28 4.71 -19.28 -9.96
C ILE A 28 3.58 -19.77 -10.87
N THR A 29 3.89 -20.37 -12.01
CA THR A 29 2.89 -20.99 -12.89
C THR A 29 2.87 -22.49 -12.66
N GLN A 30 1.70 -23.11 -12.48
CA GLN A 30 1.60 -24.57 -12.52
C GLN A 30 1.39 -25.02 -13.96
N VAL A 31 2.13 -26.04 -14.37
CA VAL A 31 2.04 -26.59 -15.72
C VAL A 31 1.80 -28.08 -15.62
N ARG A 32 0.67 -28.49 -16.20
CA ARG A 32 0.26 -29.89 -16.27
C ARG A 32 0.53 -30.42 -17.68
N ARG A 33 1.35 -31.47 -17.78
CA ARG A 33 1.54 -32.27 -18.99
C ARG A 33 1.08 -33.70 -18.71
N GLY A 34 -0.14 -34.03 -19.10
CA GLY A 34 -0.76 -35.31 -18.76
C GLY A 34 -0.94 -35.48 -17.25
N ARG A 35 -0.31 -36.51 -16.67
CA ARG A 35 -0.29 -36.75 -15.21
C ARG A 35 0.80 -35.97 -14.47
N ASN A 36 1.76 -35.39 -15.20
CA ASN A 36 2.90 -34.71 -14.60
C ASN A 36 2.58 -33.24 -14.36
N VAL A 37 2.72 -32.79 -13.11
CA VAL A 37 2.57 -31.40 -12.70
C VAL A 37 3.95 -30.86 -12.33
N HIS A 38 4.32 -29.69 -12.86
CA HIS A 38 5.53 -28.98 -12.49
C HIS A 38 5.25 -27.48 -12.39
N TYR A 39 6.19 -26.73 -11.85
CA TYR A 39 6.02 -25.31 -11.53
C TYR A 39 7.06 -24.46 -12.26
N LEU A 40 6.68 -23.30 -12.79
CA LEU A 40 7.61 -22.33 -13.38
C LEU A 40 7.74 -21.09 -12.51
N TYR A 41 8.97 -20.69 -12.22
CA TYR A 41 9.29 -19.41 -11.60
C TYR A 41 10.43 -18.74 -12.38
N LYS A 42 10.21 -17.49 -12.86
CA LYS A 42 11.16 -16.76 -13.73
C LYS A 42 11.67 -17.61 -14.93
N GLY A 43 10.78 -18.36 -15.57
CA GLY A 43 11.13 -19.22 -16.72
C GLY A 43 11.87 -20.52 -16.37
N ARG A 44 12.20 -20.78 -15.09
CA ARG A 44 12.82 -22.05 -14.65
C ARG A 44 11.75 -23.04 -14.20
N HIS A 45 11.94 -24.31 -14.55
CA HIS A 45 11.05 -25.41 -14.15
C HIS A 45 11.48 -26.01 -12.81
N TYR A 46 10.50 -26.29 -11.95
CA TYR A 46 10.64 -26.88 -10.63
C TYR A 46 9.73 -28.11 -10.52
N ARG A 47 10.26 -29.18 -9.92
CA ARG A 47 9.53 -30.45 -9.76
C ARG A 47 8.36 -30.33 -8.79
N SER A 48 8.48 -29.48 -7.78
CA SER A 48 7.44 -29.21 -6.80
C SER A 48 7.23 -27.71 -6.56
N TYR A 49 6.07 -27.34 -6.02
CA TYR A 49 5.79 -25.97 -5.58
C TYR A 49 6.75 -25.54 -4.47
N SER A 50 7.15 -26.48 -3.61
CA SER A 50 8.10 -26.24 -2.52
C SER A 50 9.46 -25.79 -3.06
N ASP A 51 9.96 -26.44 -4.12
CA ASP A 51 11.24 -26.08 -4.74
C ASP A 51 11.18 -24.69 -5.39
N ALA A 52 10.08 -24.38 -6.07
CA ALA A 52 9.84 -23.05 -6.64
C ALA A 52 9.80 -21.98 -5.53
N MET A 53 9.09 -22.25 -4.43
CA MET A 53 9.02 -21.36 -3.27
C MET A 53 10.36 -21.21 -2.56
N ALA A 54 11.20 -22.24 -2.52
CA ALA A 54 12.55 -22.14 -1.97
C ALA A 54 13.41 -21.15 -2.79
N GLN A 55 13.26 -21.15 -4.13
CA GLN A 55 13.90 -20.12 -4.96
C GLN A 55 13.32 -18.73 -4.71
N VAL A 56 11.99 -18.60 -4.61
CA VAL A 56 11.33 -17.32 -4.30
C VAL A 56 11.87 -16.73 -3.00
N ARG A 57 12.07 -17.55 -1.95
CA ARG A 57 12.67 -17.11 -0.69
C ARG A 57 14.11 -16.61 -0.89
N ARG A 58 14.95 -17.33 -1.65
CA ARG A 58 16.32 -16.89 -1.97
C ARG A 58 16.35 -15.55 -2.71
N ASP A 59 15.50 -15.41 -3.74
CA ASP A 59 15.40 -14.18 -4.54
C ASP A 59 14.86 -13.02 -3.70
N ARG A 60 13.91 -13.29 -2.80
CA ARG A 60 13.40 -12.31 -1.83
C ARG A 60 14.52 -11.86 -0.89
N ASP A 61 15.26 -12.80 -0.31
CA ASP A 61 16.33 -12.49 0.64
C ASP A 61 17.48 -11.73 -0.06
N GLU A 62 17.72 -11.99 -1.35
CA GLU A 62 18.63 -11.19 -2.17
C GLU A 62 18.09 -9.78 -2.44
N TYR A 63 16.82 -9.65 -2.79
CA TYR A 63 16.17 -8.36 -2.98
C TYR A 63 16.24 -7.50 -1.71
N LEU A 64 15.88 -8.08 -0.56
CA LEU A 64 15.96 -7.45 0.76
C LEU A 64 17.39 -7.01 1.10
N ARG A 65 18.41 -7.82 0.79
CA ARG A 65 19.82 -7.44 0.94
C ARG A 65 20.22 -6.24 0.07
N ARG A 66 19.67 -6.10 -1.14
CA ARG A 66 19.99 -4.98 -2.04
C ARG A 66 19.40 -3.67 -1.56
N ILE A 67 18.16 -3.69 -1.06
CA ILE A 67 17.48 -2.47 -0.60
C ILE A 67 17.89 -2.03 0.81
N THR A 68 18.38 -2.95 1.64
CA THR A 68 18.91 -2.62 2.98
C THR A 68 20.38 -2.17 2.95
N ARG A 69 21.10 -2.36 1.83
CA ARG A 69 22.43 -1.75 1.66
C ARG A 69 22.29 -0.24 1.70
N LYS A 70 22.84 0.38 2.75
CA LYS A 70 23.06 1.83 2.85
C LYS A 70 23.64 2.31 1.52
N PRO A 71 23.03 3.28 0.82
CA PRO A 71 23.73 3.93 -0.28
C PRO A 71 25.03 4.52 0.30
N PRO A 72 26.15 4.46 -0.44
CA PRO A 72 27.38 5.11 -0.01
C PRO A 72 27.05 6.58 0.27
N VAL A 73 27.45 7.05 1.45
CA VAL A 73 27.37 8.47 1.78
C VAL A 73 28.32 9.18 0.83
N VAL A 74 27.79 9.83 -0.21
CA VAL A 74 28.56 10.76 -1.03
C VAL A 74 28.80 11.99 -0.17
N VAL A 75 29.91 12.01 0.56
CA VAL A 75 30.38 13.22 1.23
C VAL A 75 30.92 14.14 0.14
N ILE A 76 30.10 15.11 -0.28
CA ILE A 76 30.59 16.20 -1.12
C ILE A 76 31.42 17.12 -0.22
N ILE A 77 32.73 16.89 -0.15
CA ILE A 77 33.65 17.85 0.45
C ILE A 77 33.76 19.03 -0.51
N ARG A 78 33.00 20.10 -0.23
CA ARG A 78 33.24 21.39 -0.87
C ARG A 78 34.46 22.01 -0.18
N ASN A 79 35.63 21.87 -0.78
CA ASN A 79 36.79 22.66 -0.36
C ASN A 79 36.42 24.15 -0.50
N PRO A 80 36.45 24.95 0.59
CA PRO A 80 36.14 26.35 0.49
C PRO A 80 37.20 27.03 -0.37
N THR A 81 36.82 27.52 -1.55
CA THR A 81 37.63 28.52 -2.26
C THR A 81 37.80 29.70 -1.31
N LYS A 82 39.02 29.89 -0.79
CA LYS A 82 39.40 31.04 0.01
C LYS A 82 39.06 32.31 -0.79
N LYS A 83 37.95 32.97 -0.46
CA LYS A 83 37.75 34.35 -0.93
C LYS A 83 38.83 35.20 -0.26
N PRO A 84 39.60 36.00 -1.00
CA PRO A 84 40.65 36.82 -0.41
C PRO A 84 40.05 37.76 0.62
N VAL A 85 40.62 37.73 1.83
CA VAL A 85 40.26 38.62 2.93
C VAL A 85 40.52 40.04 2.47
N ARG A 86 39.47 40.85 2.35
CA ARG A 86 39.58 42.28 2.03
C ARG A 86 40.24 42.98 3.22
N THR A 87 41.55 43.20 3.15
CA THR A 87 42.28 44.00 4.14
C THR A 87 41.65 45.39 4.22
N ARG A 88 41.17 45.77 5.40
CA ARG A 88 40.60 47.10 5.65
C ARG A 88 41.67 48.15 5.39
N ARG A 89 41.46 49.02 4.39
CA ARG A 89 42.32 50.20 4.19
C ARG A 89 42.16 51.14 5.38
N PRO A 90 43.26 51.76 5.88
CA PRO A 90 43.19 52.71 7.00
C PRO A 90 42.30 53.91 6.65
N VAL A 91 41.44 54.29 7.59
CA VAL A 91 40.54 55.45 7.47
C VAL A 91 41.40 56.72 7.49
N ARG A 92 41.42 57.47 6.38
CA ARG A 92 42.10 58.78 6.31
C ARG A 92 41.30 59.85 7.07
N PRO A 93 41.96 60.82 7.75
CA PRO A 93 41.28 61.82 8.57
C PRO A 93 40.43 62.78 7.72
N VAL A 94 39.26 63.12 8.26
CA VAL A 94 38.26 64.00 7.64
C VAL A 94 38.79 65.44 7.66
N SER A 95 39.25 65.97 6.51
CA SER A 95 39.53 67.40 6.38
C SER A 95 38.25 68.17 6.07
N LYS A 96 38.03 69.22 6.84
CA LYS A 96 36.89 70.14 6.76
C LYS A 96 36.85 70.87 5.40
N LEU A 97 35.62 71.02 4.90
CA LEU A 97 35.11 72.15 4.13
C LEU A 97 35.75 72.44 2.74
N THR A 98 34.98 72.28 1.68
CA THR A 98 34.40 73.39 0.89
C THR A 98 33.59 72.83 -0.28
N TRP A 99 32.34 73.28 -0.37
CA TRP A 99 31.43 72.98 -1.47
C TRP A 99 31.77 73.91 -2.64
N ARG A 100 32.11 73.35 -3.81
CA ARG A 100 32.15 74.11 -5.09
C ARG A 100 31.51 73.30 -6.21
N PRO A 101 30.74 73.92 -7.14
CA PRO A 101 29.88 73.21 -8.07
C PRO A 101 30.42 73.13 -9.52
N ARG A 102 29.98 72.06 -10.24
CA ARG A 102 29.94 71.82 -11.71
C ARG A 102 31.32 71.63 -12.41
N PRO A 103 31.43 71.03 -13.62
CA PRO A 103 30.39 70.76 -14.63
C PRO A 103 30.39 69.36 -15.31
N ILE A 104 29.37 69.18 -16.16
CA ILE A 104 29.08 68.10 -17.12
C ILE A 104 29.90 68.30 -18.41
N ALA A 105 30.56 67.26 -18.95
CA ALA A 105 30.75 67.01 -20.39
C ALA A 105 31.62 65.76 -20.70
N GLY A 106 31.23 65.00 -21.74
CA GLY A 106 32.09 64.19 -22.62
C GLY A 106 32.34 62.74 -22.18
N GLN A 107 31.60 61.74 -22.67
CA GLN A 107 31.90 60.92 -23.88
C GLN A 107 33.35 60.38 -23.96
N PHE A 108 33.51 59.05 -23.91
CA PHE A 108 33.88 58.21 -25.07
C PHE A 108 33.82 56.71 -24.72
N THR A 109 33.43 55.94 -25.74
CA THR A 109 33.22 54.49 -25.88
C THR A 109 34.50 53.66 -25.61
N VAL A 110 34.44 52.36 -25.24
CA VAL A 110 34.29 51.19 -26.13
C VAL A 110 33.68 50.00 -25.38
N THR A 111 32.70 49.36 -26.01
CA THR A 111 32.01 48.13 -25.61
C THR A 111 32.68 46.86 -26.16
N PRO A 112 32.86 45.80 -25.35
CA PRO A 112 33.02 44.43 -25.85
C PRO A 112 31.66 43.70 -25.88
N LYS A 113 31.37 43.03 -26.99
CA LYS A 113 30.12 42.30 -27.28
C LYS A 113 30.01 41.01 -26.41
N PRO A 114 28.93 40.79 -25.64
CA PRO A 114 28.70 39.56 -24.90
C PRO A 114 28.15 38.41 -25.77
N PRO A 115 28.33 37.13 -25.35
CA PRO A 115 27.87 35.96 -26.11
C PRO A 115 26.35 35.77 -26.05
N ILE A 116 25.80 35.29 -27.17
CA ILE A 116 24.39 34.95 -27.36
C ILE A 116 24.07 33.67 -26.56
N ILE A 117 23.34 33.80 -25.46
CA ILE A 117 22.72 32.66 -24.77
C ILE A 117 21.24 32.63 -25.19
N THR A 118 20.91 31.65 -26.04
CA THR A 118 19.55 31.33 -26.48
C THR A 118 18.65 31.05 -25.28
N ARG A 119 17.66 31.92 -25.04
CA ARG A 119 16.64 31.74 -24.00
C ARG A 119 15.69 30.61 -24.40
N ALA A 120 15.48 29.66 -23.50
CA ALA A 120 14.43 28.65 -23.62
C ALA A 120 13.03 29.30 -23.62
N PRO A 121 12.01 28.70 -24.26
CA PRO A 121 10.73 29.34 -24.51
C PRO A 121 9.91 29.54 -23.23
N ALA A 122 9.19 30.67 -23.16
CA ALA A 122 8.26 30.97 -22.08
C ALA A 122 7.07 29.99 -22.04
N PRO A 123 6.57 29.62 -20.84
CA PRO A 123 5.47 28.67 -20.71
C PRO A 123 4.13 29.27 -21.14
N ARG A 124 3.32 28.44 -21.83
CA ARG A 124 1.99 28.78 -22.36
C ARG A 124 0.98 29.03 -21.22
N PRO A 125 0.02 29.98 -21.37
CA PRO A 125 -0.97 30.28 -20.34
C PRO A 125 -1.99 29.15 -20.17
N VAL A 126 -2.33 28.85 -18.91
CA VAL A 126 -3.33 27.84 -18.53
C VAL A 126 -4.75 28.46 -18.64
N PRO A 127 -5.74 27.80 -19.26
CA PRO A 127 -7.09 28.35 -19.42
C PRO A 127 -7.87 28.43 -18.10
N THR A 128 -8.52 29.57 -17.88
CA THR A 128 -9.40 29.87 -16.75
C THR A 128 -10.73 29.09 -16.86
N ILE A 129 -10.97 28.13 -15.97
CA ILE A 129 -12.26 27.42 -15.89
C ILE A 129 -13.24 28.26 -15.05
N ALA A 130 -14.39 28.59 -15.65
CA ALA A 130 -15.47 29.35 -15.03
C ALA A 130 -16.04 28.64 -13.79
N ARG A 131 -16.22 29.42 -12.71
CA ARG A 131 -16.80 28.98 -11.44
C ARG A 131 -18.28 28.64 -11.61
N HIS A 132 -18.63 27.36 -11.55
CA HIS A 132 -20.01 26.95 -11.29
C HIS A 132 -20.26 26.95 -9.77
N HIS A 133 -21.18 27.81 -9.33
CA HIS A 133 -21.70 27.83 -7.96
C HIS A 133 -22.48 26.54 -7.67
N PRO A 134 -22.21 25.84 -6.55
CA PRO A 134 -22.92 24.62 -6.18
C PRO A 134 -24.33 24.91 -5.64
N LYS A 135 -25.31 24.11 -6.08
CA LYS A 135 -26.71 24.14 -5.64
C LYS A 135 -26.84 23.65 -4.18
N PRO A 136 -27.82 24.13 -3.38
CA PRO A 136 -27.90 23.88 -1.95
C PRO A 136 -28.28 22.43 -1.62
N THR A 137 -27.54 21.80 -0.71
CA THR A 137 -27.85 20.51 -0.10
C THR A 137 -28.60 20.70 1.23
N ASN A 138 -29.58 19.83 1.50
CA ASN A 138 -30.47 19.87 2.67
C ASN A 138 -29.73 19.92 4.04
N PRO A 139 -30.33 20.58 5.06
CA PRO A 139 -29.68 20.81 6.35
C PRO A 139 -29.49 19.55 7.21
N PRO A 140 -28.52 19.53 8.14
CA PRO A 140 -28.12 18.33 8.87
C PRO A 140 -29.12 17.93 9.94
N THR A 141 -29.42 16.63 10.03
CA THR A 141 -30.26 16.06 11.09
C THR A 141 -29.50 16.01 12.42
N THR A 142 -29.95 16.78 13.40
CA THR A 142 -29.44 16.77 14.78
C THR A 142 -29.83 15.47 15.49
N ILE A 143 -28.84 14.64 15.82
CA ILE A 143 -29.03 13.42 16.62
C ILE A 143 -28.78 13.76 18.10
N LYS A 144 -29.79 13.52 18.95
CA LYS A 144 -29.70 13.69 20.41
C LYS A 144 -28.97 12.50 21.05
N ILE A 145 -27.96 12.80 21.86
CA ILE A 145 -27.17 11.84 22.63
C ILE A 145 -27.84 11.64 24.00
N VAL A 146 -28.21 10.40 24.33
CA VAL A 146 -28.62 10.01 25.69
C VAL A 146 -27.59 9.02 26.22
N THR A 147 -26.87 9.44 27.24
CA THR A 147 -25.84 8.70 27.97
C THR A 147 -26.47 7.88 29.10
N LYS A 148 -26.28 6.55 29.07
CA LYS A 148 -26.28 5.69 30.27
C LYS A 148 -25.26 4.56 30.10
N GLY A 149 -24.27 4.57 31.01
CA GLY A 149 -23.43 3.47 31.50
C GLY A 149 -23.08 2.32 30.57
N THR A 150 -21.84 2.31 30.09
CA THR A 150 -20.85 1.20 30.15
C THR A 150 -19.60 1.68 29.40
N ASP A 151 -18.41 1.51 29.97
CA ASP A 151 -17.11 2.00 29.46
C ASP A 151 -16.62 1.30 28.17
N LYS A 152 -17.52 1.00 27.23
CA LYS A 152 -17.13 0.77 25.84
C LYS A 152 -17.40 2.08 25.10
N PRO A 153 -16.39 2.73 24.50
CA PRO A 153 -16.65 3.91 23.69
C PRO A 153 -17.74 3.57 22.68
N ASN A 154 -18.83 4.35 22.70
CA ASN A 154 -19.91 4.28 21.72
C ASN A 154 -19.30 4.64 20.35
N VAL A 155 -18.75 3.64 19.68
CA VAL A 155 -18.29 3.77 18.29
C VAL A 155 -19.57 4.01 17.49
N VAL A 156 -19.80 5.25 17.09
CA VAL A 156 -20.83 5.60 16.12
C VAL A 156 -20.46 4.92 14.81
N THR A 157 -20.92 3.69 14.62
CA THR A 157 -20.82 3.00 13.33
C THR A 157 -21.73 3.71 12.36
N GLN A 158 -21.16 4.17 11.23
CA GLN A 158 -21.95 4.65 10.11
C GLN A 158 -23.02 3.61 9.76
N ILE A 159 -24.26 4.04 9.52
CA ILE A 159 -25.30 3.15 9.00
C ILE A 159 -24.82 2.67 7.61
N PRO A 160 -24.73 1.35 7.35
CA PRO A 160 -24.37 0.86 6.03
C PRO A 160 -25.28 1.45 4.95
N PRO A 161 -24.72 1.96 3.84
CA PRO A 161 -25.55 2.47 2.74
C PRO A 161 -26.43 1.35 2.17
N LYS A 162 -27.64 1.70 1.73
CA LYS A 162 -28.46 0.78 0.92
C LYS A 162 -27.70 0.46 -0.37
N ASN A 163 -27.79 -0.79 -0.84
CA ASN A 163 -27.05 -1.27 -2.02
C ASN A 163 -25.54 -0.98 -1.92
N ARG A 164 -24.96 -1.31 -0.76
CA ARG A 164 -23.56 -1.05 -0.40
C ARG A 164 -22.56 -1.41 -1.50
N ILE A 165 -22.77 -2.53 -2.20
CA ILE A 165 -21.95 -2.97 -3.33
C ILE A 165 -22.75 -2.85 -4.63
N ASP A 166 -22.22 -2.09 -5.57
CA ASP A 166 -22.77 -1.99 -6.93
C ASP A 166 -22.70 -3.38 -7.63
N PRO A 167 -23.77 -3.83 -8.30
CA PRO A 167 -23.80 -5.08 -9.04
C PRO A 167 -22.64 -5.29 -10.03
N ILE A 168 -22.00 -4.24 -10.55
CA ILE A 168 -20.81 -4.35 -11.41
C ILE A 168 -19.61 -5.03 -10.73
N TYR A 169 -19.59 -5.04 -9.40
CA TYR A 169 -18.56 -5.68 -8.59
C TYR A 169 -18.91 -7.12 -8.18
N ILE A 170 -20.14 -7.56 -8.42
CA ILE A 170 -20.62 -8.89 -8.05
C ILE A 170 -20.21 -9.90 -9.15
N PRO A 171 -19.46 -10.96 -8.83
CA PRO A 171 -19.08 -11.98 -9.80
C PRO A 171 -20.30 -12.72 -10.37
N LYS A 172 -20.21 -13.20 -11.61
CA LYS A 172 -21.28 -14.04 -12.18
C LYS A 172 -21.20 -15.44 -11.55
N PRO A 173 -22.33 -16.14 -11.34
CA PRO A 173 -22.34 -17.49 -10.74
C PRO A 173 -21.36 -18.46 -11.40
N LYS A 174 -21.35 -18.52 -12.74
CA LYS A 174 -20.42 -19.36 -13.50
C LYS A 174 -18.94 -19.12 -13.18
N ASP A 175 -18.55 -17.86 -12.88
CA ASP A 175 -17.17 -17.50 -12.59
C ASP A 175 -16.76 -18.00 -11.17
N VAL A 176 -17.74 -18.39 -10.36
CA VAL A 176 -17.57 -18.90 -8.99
C VAL A 176 -17.69 -20.41 -8.93
N ASP A 177 -18.59 -21.00 -9.71
CA ASP A 177 -18.79 -22.45 -9.79
C ASP A 177 -17.51 -23.16 -10.26
N ASP A 178 -16.76 -22.53 -11.17
CA ASP A 178 -15.50 -23.05 -11.73
C ASP A 178 -14.29 -22.89 -10.79
N LEU A 179 -14.44 -22.24 -9.62
CA LEU A 179 -13.31 -21.97 -8.72
C LEU A 179 -12.72 -23.25 -8.11
N TYR A 180 -11.40 -23.41 -8.26
CA TYR A 180 -10.67 -24.52 -7.66
C TYR A 180 -10.78 -24.55 -6.11
N PRO A 181 -11.16 -25.68 -5.50
CA PRO A 181 -11.29 -25.80 -4.06
C PRO A 181 -9.90 -26.00 -3.42
N PHE A 182 -9.32 -24.95 -2.85
CA PHE A 182 -8.15 -25.08 -1.99
C PHE A 182 -8.54 -25.52 -0.58
N SER A 183 -7.75 -26.43 0.01
CA SER A 183 -7.84 -26.71 1.45
C SER A 183 -7.18 -25.58 2.22
N ILE A 184 -8.00 -24.67 2.73
CA ILE A 184 -7.55 -23.52 3.51
C ILE A 184 -6.82 -23.94 4.80
N ASP A 185 -7.18 -25.10 5.37
CA ASP A 185 -6.56 -25.61 6.59
C ASP A 185 -5.08 -25.87 6.44
N ARG A 186 -4.66 -26.44 5.31
CA ARG A 186 -3.23 -26.66 5.00
C ARG A 186 -2.49 -25.37 4.70
N GLU A 187 -3.18 -24.35 4.18
CA GLU A 187 -2.55 -23.07 3.83
C GLU A 187 -2.45 -22.13 5.04
N LYS A 188 -3.38 -22.19 6.00
CA LYS A 188 -3.41 -21.30 7.18
C LYS A 188 -2.22 -21.48 8.12
N VAL A 189 -1.64 -22.68 8.15
CA VAL A 189 -0.55 -23.04 9.07
C VAL A 189 0.85 -22.66 8.54
N LYS A 190 0.96 -22.22 7.27
CA LYS A 190 2.27 -21.97 6.65
C LYS A 190 2.83 -20.61 7.08
N ASN A 191 4.02 -20.63 7.71
CA ASN A 191 4.72 -19.42 8.19
C ASN A 191 3.84 -18.59 9.14
N SER A 192 3.25 -19.25 10.13
CA SER A 192 2.22 -18.66 10.96
C SER A 192 2.41 -19.03 12.42
N GLY A 193 2.30 -18.04 13.30
CA GLY A 193 2.31 -18.25 14.75
C GLY A 193 0.97 -18.79 15.29
N PRO A 194 0.98 -19.48 16.45
CA PRO A 194 -0.23 -20.09 17.03
C PRO A 194 -1.36 -19.07 17.29
N PHE A 195 -1.01 -17.83 17.68
CA PHE A 195 -1.97 -16.77 17.91
C PHE A 195 -2.77 -16.41 16.63
N SER A 196 -2.09 -16.21 15.50
CA SER A 196 -2.74 -15.90 14.22
C SER A 196 -3.64 -17.03 13.73
N ILE A 197 -3.27 -18.28 13.99
CA ILE A 197 -4.06 -19.47 13.65
C ILE A 197 -5.34 -19.51 14.49
N LYS A 198 -5.22 -19.28 15.81
CA LYS A 198 -6.37 -19.22 16.71
C LYS A 198 -7.36 -18.13 16.30
N VAL A 199 -6.87 -16.91 16.06
CA VAL A 199 -7.71 -15.78 15.60
C VAL A 199 -8.41 -16.13 14.29
N PHE A 200 -7.68 -16.74 13.35
CA PHE A 200 -8.26 -17.17 12.09
C PHE A 200 -9.40 -18.19 12.28
N ASP A 201 -9.17 -19.22 13.09
CA ASP A 201 -10.15 -20.27 13.35
C ASP A 201 -11.40 -19.74 14.06
N GLU A 202 -11.26 -18.73 14.92
CA GLU A 202 -12.38 -18.05 15.59
C GLU A 202 -13.19 -17.20 14.59
N VAL A 203 -12.52 -16.32 13.83
CA VAL A 203 -13.19 -15.31 12.97
C VAL A 203 -13.76 -15.92 11.69
N TRP A 204 -13.08 -16.89 11.10
CA TRP A 204 -13.48 -17.47 9.80
C TRP A 204 -14.29 -18.76 9.92
N LYS A 205 -14.67 -19.15 11.14
CA LYS A 205 -15.55 -20.30 11.37
C LYS A 205 -16.85 -20.15 10.57
N GLY A 206 -17.15 -21.15 9.76
CA GLY A 206 -18.37 -21.22 8.95
C GLY A 206 -18.44 -20.23 7.79
N TYR A 207 -17.34 -19.56 7.43
CA TYR A 207 -17.31 -18.67 6.26
C TYR A 207 -17.45 -19.48 4.97
N ASP A 208 -18.36 -19.04 4.08
CA ASP A 208 -18.60 -19.64 2.77
C ASP A 208 -18.44 -18.61 1.65
N TYR A 209 -17.29 -18.64 0.99
CA TYR A 209 -16.98 -17.75 -0.14
C TYR A 209 -17.90 -17.99 -1.37
N LYS A 210 -18.47 -19.19 -1.52
CA LYS A 210 -19.39 -19.53 -2.62
C LYS A 210 -20.80 -19.01 -2.37
N SER A 211 -21.14 -18.65 -1.14
CA SER A 211 -22.38 -17.91 -0.86
C SER A 211 -22.12 -16.40 -0.84
N ASP A 212 -21.02 -15.98 -0.22
CA ASP A 212 -20.71 -14.56 0.03
C ASP A 212 -20.52 -13.73 -1.26
N TYR A 213 -20.03 -14.33 -2.34
CA TYR A 213 -19.87 -13.62 -3.62
C TYR A 213 -21.17 -13.00 -4.12
N LYS A 214 -22.34 -13.62 -3.84
CA LYS A 214 -23.66 -13.16 -4.30
C LYS A 214 -24.02 -11.79 -3.74
N THR A 215 -23.47 -11.47 -2.58
CA THR A 215 -23.61 -10.16 -1.93
C THR A 215 -22.45 -9.22 -2.25
N GLY A 216 -21.53 -9.65 -3.10
CA GLY A 216 -20.32 -8.93 -3.43
C GLY A 216 -19.23 -9.04 -2.35
N TYR A 217 -19.23 -10.08 -1.52
CA TYR A 217 -18.29 -10.34 -0.40
C TYR A 217 -18.52 -9.54 0.89
N LEU A 218 -19.78 -9.25 1.25
CA LEU A 218 -20.07 -8.44 2.44
C LEU A 218 -19.62 -9.12 3.74
N ASP A 219 -19.76 -10.45 3.85
CA ASP A 219 -19.32 -11.20 5.04
C ASP A 219 -17.79 -11.14 5.16
N MET A 220 -17.06 -11.34 4.05
CA MET A 220 -15.60 -11.22 4.04
C MET A 220 -15.11 -9.86 4.54
N ARG A 221 -15.76 -8.75 4.15
CA ARG A 221 -15.37 -7.40 4.61
C ARG A 221 -15.57 -7.23 6.11
N ASN A 222 -16.67 -7.74 6.64
CA ASN A 222 -16.95 -7.67 8.08
C ASN A 222 -15.92 -8.50 8.86
N ARG A 223 -15.57 -9.70 8.38
CA ARG A 223 -14.56 -10.57 9.00
C ARG A 223 -13.14 -10.01 8.89
N ILE A 224 -12.79 -9.35 7.79
CA ILE A 224 -11.51 -8.62 7.70
C ILE A 224 -11.39 -7.57 8.81
N LEU A 225 -12.45 -6.80 9.08
CA LEU A 225 -12.47 -5.82 10.17
C LEU A 225 -12.35 -6.50 11.54
N GLU A 226 -13.12 -7.57 11.75
CA GLU A 226 -13.11 -8.34 13.00
C GLU A 226 -11.72 -8.90 13.29
N GLU A 227 -11.11 -9.60 12.31
CA GLU A 227 -9.77 -10.18 12.41
C GLU A 227 -8.71 -9.10 12.65
N THR A 228 -8.78 -7.99 11.92
CA THR A 228 -7.91 -6.83 12.13
C THR A 228 -8.00 -6.33 13.57
N ASN A 229 -9.21 -6.23 14.12
CA ASN A 229 -9.42 -5.74 15.48
C ASN A 229 -8.96 -6.73 16.55
N ARG A 230 -9.02 -8.05 16.31
CA ARG A 230 -8.38 -9.05 17.19
C ARG A 230 -6.87 -8.88 17.25
N TYR A 231 -6.24 -8.58 16.11
CA TYR A 231 -4.80 -8.28 16.07
C TYR A 231 -4.48 -6.96 16.76
N ARG A 232 -5.26 -5.91 16.55
CA ARG A 232 -5.06 -4.61 17.21
C ARG A 232 -5.21 -4.67 18.73
N GLU A 233 -6.20 -5.42 19.20
CA GLU A 233 -6.39 -5.74 20.63
C GLU A 233 -5.12 -6.38 21.21
N ALA A 234 -4.52 -7.32 20.47
CA ALA A 234 -3.31 -8.02 20.89
C ALA A 234 -2.08 -7.12 20.99
N HIS A 235 -2.06 -6.01 20.27
CA HIS A 235 -1.00 -5.00 20.29
C HIS A 235 -1.35 -3.79 21.18
N GLY A 236 -2.46 -3.85 21.92
CA GLY A 236 -2.86 -2.79 22.85
C GLY A 236 -3.20 -1.46 22.17
N VAL A 237 -3.70 -1.50 20.93
CA VAL A 237 -4.14 -0.31 20.19
C VAL A 237 -5.64 -0.35 19.92
N GLU A 238 -6.27 0.83 19.86
CA GLU A 238 -7.72 0.98 19.67
C GLU A 238 -8.23 0.25 18.43
N PRO A 239 -9.43 -0.34 18.45
CA PRO A 239 -10.03 -0.97 17.27
C PRO A 239 -10.28 0.05 16.15
N LEU A 240 -10.19 -0.42 14.91
CA LEU A 240 -10.63 0.34 13.75
C LEU A 240 -12.15 0.33 13.64
N THR A 241 -12.67 1.40 13.07
CA THR A 241 -14.06 1.51 12.62
C THR A 241 -14.14 1.34 11.11
N TYR A 242 -15.28 0.89 10.61
CA TYR A 242 -15.48 0.72 9.18
C TYR A 242 -15.91 2.03 8.51
N ASP A 243 -15.33 2.35 7.35
CA ASP A 243 -15.62 3.56 6.58
C ASP A 243 -16.03 3.19 5.15
N TYR A 244 -17.26 3.54 4.76
CA TYR A 244 -17.82 3.14 3.47
C TYR A 244 -17.27 3.95 2.29
N ASP A 245 -16.72 5.15 2.52
CA ASP A 245 -16.06 5.91 1.46
C ASP A 245 -14.70 5.29 1.13
N LEU A 246 -13.95 4.83 2.14
CA LEU A 246 -12.74 4.04 1.93
C LEU A 246 -13.03 2.71 1.25
N GLU A 247 -14.14 2.04 1.59
CA GLU A 247 -14.58 0.83 0.87
C GLU A 247 -14.83 1.13 -0.60
N LYS A 248 -15.58 2.18 -0.91
CA LYS A 248 -15.90 2.54 -2.30
C LYS A 248 -14.63 2.83 -3.11
N ALA A 249 -13.67 3.54 -2.52
CA ALA A 249 -12.36 3.79 -3.13
C ALA A 249 -11.57 2.50 -3.34
N SER A 250 -11.50 1.64 -2.31
CA SER A 250 -10.82 0.35 -2.36
C SER A 250 -11.46 -0.60 -3.37
N GLN A 251 -12.79 -0.61 -3.49
CA GLN A 251 -13.54 -1.45 -4.43
C GLN A 251 -13.26 -1.06 -5.88
N LYS A 252 -13.27 0.25 -6.15
CA LYS A 252 -12.90 0.77 -7.47
C LYS A 252 -11.46 0.37 -7.81
N TYR A 253 -10.55 0.43 -6.85
CA TYR A 253 -9.15 0.08 -7.08
C TYR A 253 -8.92 -1.43 -7.24
N ALA A 254 -9.58 -2.27 -6.45
CA ALA A 254 -9.55 -3.73 -6.61
C ALA A 254 -9.98 -4.15 -8.02
N LYS A 255 -11.06 -3.55 -8.54
CA LYS A 255 -11.48 -3.75 -9.93
C LYS A 255 -10.44 -3.23 -10.94
N TYR A 256 -9.87 -2.05 -10.71
CA TYR A 256 -8.83 -1.48 -11.57
C TYR A 256 -7.61 -2.40 -11.71
N LEU A 257 -7.12 -2.94 -10.58
CA LEU A 257 -6.02 -3.92 -10.54
C LEU A 257 -6.38 -5.17 -11.33
N ALA A 258 -7.57 -5.72 -11.08
CA ALA A 258 -8.03 -6.95 -11.72
C ALA A 258 -8.22 -6.83 -13.23
N ASP A 259 -8.83 -5.73 -13.70
CA ASP A 259 -9.05 -5.48 -15.13
C ASP A 259 -7.74 -5.32 -15.91
N ARG A 260 -6.67 -4.87 -15.23
CA ARG A 260 -5.35 -4.66 -15.83
C ARG A 260 -4.34 -5.73 -15.48
N ASN A 261 -4.72 -6.73 -14.67
CA ASN A 261 -3.84 -7.77 -14.15
C ASN A 261 -2.59 -7.18 -13.45
N LEU A 262 -2.78 -6.12 -12.66
CA LEU A 262 -1.72 -5.41 -11.92
C LEU A 262 -1.70 -5.80 -10.45
N PHE A 263 -0.59 -5.53 -9.78
CA PHE A 263 -0.47 -5.64 -8.33
C PHE A 263 0.43 -4.52 -7.82
N ASP A 264 -0.11 -3.30 -7.82
CA ASP A 264 0.59 -2.07 -7.47
C ASP A 264 -0.23 -1.27 -6.46
N HIS A 265 0.45 -0.41 -5.71
CA HIS A 265 -0.21 0.53 -4.80
C HIS A 265 -0.95 1.63 -5.54
N ASP A 266 -2.07 2.07 -4.98
CA ASP A 266 -2.86 3.16 -5.56
C ASP A 266 -2.07 4.49 -5.50
N PRO A 267 -1.76 5.12 -6.66
CA PRO A 267 -1.06 6.38 -6.68
C PRO A 267 -1.83 7.51 -5.98
N LEU A 268 -3.15 7.39 -5.82
CA LEU A 268 -3.99 8.37 -5.12
C LEU A 268 -3.85 8.29 -3.59
N ASN A 269 -3.24 7.23 -3.04
CA ASN A 269 -3.04 7.10 -1.58
C ASN A 269 -2.27 8.29 -1.01
N LYS A 270 -1.22 8.75 -1.70
CA LYS A 270 -0.41 9.89 -1.25
C LYS A 270 -1.20 11.20 -1.21
N GLN A 271 -2.07 11.42 -2.20
CA GLN A 271 -2.89 12.62 -2.28
C GLN A 271 -3.97 12.64 -1.19
N ASN A 272 -4.53 11.48 -0.85
CA ASN A 272 -5.62 11.35 0.11
C ASN A 272 -5.15 11.02 1.54
N ALA A 273 -3.83 10.90 1.76
CA ALA A 273 -3.23 10.47 3.02
C ALA A 273 -3.79 9.14 3.54
N TRP A 274 -3.93 8.16 2.63
CA TRP A 274 -4.41 6.82 2.95
C TRP A 274 -3.29 5.80 3.05
N GLY A 275 -3.40 4.94 4.06
CA GLY A 275 -2.65 3.69 4.12
C GLY A 275 -3.30 2.63 3.23
N GLU A 276 -2.57 1.58 2.86
CA GLU A 276 -3.11 0.51 2.03
C GLU A 276 -2.47 -0.84 2.31
N ASN A 277 -3.31 -1.87 2.41
CA ASN A 277 -2.91 -3.27 2.34
C ASN A 277 -3.52 -3.92 1.09
N LEU A 278 -2.69 -4.70 0.38
CA LEU A 278 -3.09 -5.38 -0.85
C LEU A 278 -2.87 -6.88 -0.70
N ALA A 279 -3.80 -7.67 -1.25
CA ALA A 279 -3.61 -9.09 -1.43
C ALA A 279 -4.21 -9.55 -2.75
N ARG A 280 -3.54 -10.52 -3.38
CA ARG A 280 -4.03 -11.22 -4.57
C ARG A 280 -3.83 -12.71 -4.35
N MET A 281 -4.90 -13.48 -4.50
CA MET A 281 -4.85 -14.93 -4.30
C MET A 281 -6.05 -15.60 -4.93
N SER A 282 -6.02 -16.92 -5.04
CA SER A 282 -7.21 -17.69 -5.38
C SER A 282 -8.36 -17.39 -4.41
N ALA A 283 -9.58 -17.29 -4.92
CA ALA A 283 -10.77 -16.95 -4.13
C ALA A 283 -10.96 -17.79 -2.86
N ALA A 284 -10.72 -19.11 -2.94
CA ALA A 284 -10.83 -20.02 -1.79
C ALA A 284 -9.81 -19.71 -0.67
N LEU A 285 -8.74 -18.97 -0.97
CA LEU A 285 -7.73 -18.53 -0.01
C LEU A 285 -7.99 -17.12 0.51
N GLY A 286 -8.99 -16.40 -0.01
CA GLY A 286 -9.33 -15.03 0.35
C GLY A 286 -9.29 -14.72 1.85
N PRO A 287 -9.86 -15.58 2.73
CA PRO A 287 -9.78 -15.40 4.18
C PRO A 287 -8.36 -15.23 4.73
N LEU A 288 -7.34 -15.77 4.07
CA LEU A 288 -5.94 -15.67 4.51
C LEU A 288 -5.31 -14.29 4.25
N ALA A 289 -5.99 -13.36 3.58
CA ALA A 289 -5.44 -12.04 3.26
C ALA A 289 -4.99 -11.28 4.52
N THR A 290 -5.91 -11.05 5.46
CA THR A 290 -5.61 -10.31 6.71
C THR A 290 -4.62 -11.06 7.58
N LYS A 291 -4.79 -12.39 7.68
CA LYS A 291 -3.87 -13.24 8.42
C LYS A 291 -2.43 -13.13 7.90
N ARG A 292 -2.24 -13.20 6.58
CA ARG A 292 -0.91 -13.08 5.96
C ARG A 292 -0.30 -11.70 6.12
N TRP A 293 -1.13 -10.64 6.13
CA TRP A 293 -0.66 -9.31 6.50
C TRP A 293 -0.15 -9.29 7.94
N TYR A 294 -0.87 -9.93 8.87
CA TYR A 294 -0.47 -10.01 10.27
C TYR A 294 0.78 -10.88 10.50
N ASP A 295 0.89 -12.03 9.81
CA ASP A 295 2.03 -12.96 9.95
C ASP A 295 3.39 -12.33 9.60
N GLU A 296 3.42 -11.15 8.95
CA GLU A 296 4.65 -10.37 8.81
C GLU A 296 5.25 -9.91 10.17
N VAL A 297 4.48 -10.02 11.27
CA VAL A 297 4.93 -9.75 12.64
C VAL A 297 6.18 -10.55 13.03
N ASP A 298 6.31 -11.78 12.54
CA ASP A 298 7.45 -12.66 12.85
C ASP A 298 8.76 -12.13 12.22
N MET A 299 8.67 -11.23 11.24
CA MET A 299 9.81 -10.58 10.60
C MET A 299 10.07 -9.16 11.14
N TYR A 300 9.18 -8.62 11.96
CA TYR A 300 9.30 -7.24 12.44
C TYR A 300 10.28 -7.14 13.62
N ASP A 301 11.20 -6.18 13.53
CA ASP A 301 12.23 -5.94 14.54
C ASP A 301 11.74 -4.95 15.61
N PHE A 302 11.09 -5.48 16.64
CA PHE A 302 10.66 -4.71 17.81
C PHE A 302 11.82 -4.17 18.66
N VAL A 303 13.03 -4.72 18.53
CA VAL A 303 14.20 -4.31 19.34
C VAL A 303 14.78 -3.01 18.78
N ASN A 304 15.05 -2.98 17.47
CA ASN A 304 15.60 -1.80 16.82
C ASN A 304 14.54 -0.74 16.49
N LYS A 305 13.25 -1.07 16.67
CA LYS A 305 12.10 -0.16 16.52
C LYS A 305 12.07 0.57 15.17
N ARG A 306 12.46 -0.14 14.11
CA ARG A 306 12.61 0.40 12.75
C ARG A 306 11.78 -0.42 11.78
N TYR A 307 11.40 0.22 10.69
CA TYR A 307 10.77 -0.48 9.58
C TYR A 307 11.71 -1.56 9.01
N VAL A 308 11.17 -2.77 8.85
CA VAL A 308 11.81 -3.87 8.13
C VAL A 308 11.07 -4.01 6.79
N PRO A 309 11.76 -3.99 5.64
CA PRO A 309 11.09 -4.21 4.37
C PRO A 309 10.38 -5.56 4.35
N GLY A 310 9.11 -5.56 3.97
CA GLY A 310 8.27 -6.76 3.99
C GLY A 310 7.42 -6.93 5.25
N THR A 311 7.38 -5.92 6.12
CA THR A 311 6.47 -5.87 7.29
C THR A 311 5.45 -4.74 7.23
N GLY A 312 5.36 -4.06 6.09
CA GLY A 312 4.50 -2.90 5.86
C GLY A 312 3.00 -3.20 6.00
N HIS A 313 2.56 -4.44 5.72
CA HIS A 313 1.16 -4.79 5.90
C HIS A 313 0.84 -4.96 7.38
N PHE A 314 1.70 -5.68 8.11
CA PHE A 314 1.59 -5.82 9.56
C PHE A 314 1.59 -4.46 10.23
N THR A 315 2.58 -3.61 9.93
CA THR A 315 2.73 -2.31 10.58
C THR A 315 1.57 -1.36 10.27
N GLN A 316 0.99 -1.42 9.07
CA GLN A 316 -0.23 -0.67 8.75
C GLN A 316 -1.44 -1.21 9.51
N LEU A 317 -1.58 -2.54 9.64
CA LEU A 317 -2.69 -3.20 10.33
C LEU A 317 -2.77 -2.80 11.80
N VAL A 318 -1.62 -2.77 12.48
CA VAL A 318 -1.52 -2.45 13.92
C VAL A 318 -1.10 -1.00 14.21
N TRP A 319 -1.07 -0.13 13.20
CA TRP A 319 -0.66 1.26 13.40
C TRP A 319 -1.58 1.95 14.42
N LYS A 320 -1.00 2.40 15.54
CA LYS A 320 -1.73 2.96 16.70
C LYS A 320 -2.69 4.10 16.34
N ASP A 321 -2.27 4.96 15.42
CA ASP A 321 -3.01 6.18 15.09
C ASP A 321 -4.02 6.00 13.96
N THR A 322 -3.96 4.90 13.22
CA THR A 322 -4.99 4.56 12.23
C THR A 322 -6.30 4.29 12.94
N LYS A 323 -7.40 4.88 12.46
CA LYS A 323 -8.72 4.82 13.12
C LYS A 323 -9.80 4.14 12.28
N LYS A 324 -9.67 4.18 10.95
CA LYS A 324 -10.69 3.64 10.06
C LYS A 324 -10.10 2.78 8.96
N VAL A 325 -10.90 1.83 8.49
CA VAL A 325 -10.60 0.98 7.34
C VAL A 325 -11.83 0.80 6.46
N GLY A 326 -11.62 0.66 5.16
CA GLY A 326 -12.63 0.20 4.23
C GLY A 326 -11.99 -0.66 3.15
N CYS A 327 -12.64 -1.78 2.81
CA CYS A 327 -12.04 -2.80 1.94
C CYS A 327 -12.86 -3.05 0.68
N GLY A 328 -12.16 -3.18 -0.44
CA GLY A 328 -12.67 -3.59 -1.74
C GLY A 328 -12.24 -5.00 -2.06
N ILE A 329 -13.16 -5.79 -2.61
CA ILE A 329 -12.93 -7.18 -2.97
C ILE A 329 -13.46 -7.39 -4.38
N TYR A 330 -12.61 -7.88 -5.28
CA TYR A 330 -13.01 -8.12 -6.66
C TYR A 330 -12.41 -9.42 -7.18
N LEU A 331 -13.27 -10.29 -7.73
CA LEU A 331 -12.88 -11.56 -8.34
C LEU A 331 -12.78 -11.40 -9.86
N LYS A 332 -11.67 -11.84 -10.45
CA LYS A 332 -11.49 -11.91 -11.90
C LYS A 332 -10.68 -13.15 -12.27
N ARG A 333 -11.28 -14.08 -13.03
CA ARG A 333 -10.59 -15.28 -13.53
C ARG A 333 -9.87 -16.04 -12.41
N GLU A 334 -10.61 -16.40 -11.36
CA GLU A 334 -10.13 -17.07 -10.14
C GLU A 334 -9.26 -16.23 -9.17
N ASP A 335 -8.68 -15.12 -9.64
CA ASP A 335 -7.92 -14.20 -8.80
C ASP A 335 -8.84 -13.26 -8.01
N LEU A 336 -8.77 -13.37 -6.69
CA LEU A 336 -9.39 -12.45 -5.75
C LEU A 336 -8.40 -11.35 -5.39
N TYR A 337 -8.80 -10.11 -5.66
CA TYR A 337 -8.09 -8.90 -5.27
C TYR A 337 -8.74 -8.34 -4.01
N VAL A 338 -7.97 -8.24 -2.94
CA VAL A 338 -8.38 -7.62 -1.68
C VAL A 338 -7.55 -6.36 -1.49
N VAL A 339 -8.24 -5.22 -1.42
CA VAL A 339 -7.64 -3.90 -1.20
C VAL A 339 -8.27 -3.34 0.07
N CYS A 340 -7.49 -3.00 1.08
CA CYS A 340 -7.97 -2.30 2.26
C CYS A 340 -7.25 -0.97 2.37
N LYS A 341 -8.00 0.13 2.42
CA LYS A 341 -7.46 1.47 2.66
C LYS A 341 -7.72 1.89 4.10
N TYR A 342 -6.78 2.67 4.64
CA TYR A 342 -6.74 3.04 6.05
C TYR A 342 -6.62 4.56 6.20
N THR A 343 -7.29 5.14 7.21
CA THR A 343 -7.07 6.55 7.56
C THR A 343 -7.07 6.80 9.07
N PRO A 344 -6.19 7.66 9.60
CA PRO A 344 -4.98 8.19 8.94
C PRO A 344 -4.04 7.08 8.46
N GLN A 345 -3.24 7.37 7.43
CA GLN A 345 -2.22 6.43 6.95
C GLN A 345 -1.21 6.09 8.05
N GLY A 346 -0.69 4.87 8.01
CA GLY A 346 0.43 4.45 8.85
C GLY A 346 1.76 4.56 8.12
N ASN A 347 2.76 3.83 8.63
CA ASN A 347 4.06 3.63 7.99
C ASN A 347 4.89 4.91 7.77
N PHE A 348 4.78 5.89 8.68
CA PHE A 348 5.70 7.02 8.72
C PHE A 348 7.08 6.57 9.22
N ARG A 349 8.14 6.88 8.44
CA ARG A 349 9.51 6.36 8.63
C ARG A 349 10.04 6.50 10.06
N ASP A 350 9.71 7.58 10.75
CA ASP A 350 10.29 7.92 12.06
C ASP A 350 9.36 7.61 13.24
N GLU A 351 8.17 7.04 13.00
CA GLU A 351 7.15 6.85 14.04
C GLU A 351 6.94 5.38 14.45
N PHE A 352 7.62 4.43 13.81
CA PHE A 352 7.43 2.99 14.06
C PHE A 352 7.55 2.60 15.53
N ALA A 353 8.51 3.18 16.26
CA ALA A 353 8.74 2.92 17.68
C ALA A 353 7.53 3.22 18.57
N GLU A 354 6.74 4.24 18.23
CA GLU A 354 5.60 4.71 19.02
C GLU A 354 4.27 4.10 18.55
N LYS A 355 4.21 3.71 17.27
CA LYS A 355 2.96 3.33 16.60
C LYS A 355 2.82 1.84 16.34
N VAL A 356 3.91 1.06 16.42
CA VAL A 356 3.91 -0.40 16.26
C VAL A 356 4.39 -1.04 17.56
N LEU A 357 3.43 -1.32 18.44
CA LEU A 357 3.70 -1.89 19.77
C LEU A 357 3.88 -3.41 19.67
N PRO A 358 4.69 -4.05 20.54
CA PRO A 358 4.77 -5.51 20.61
C PRO A 358 3.44 -6.12 21.06
N ARG A 359 3.22 -7.39 20.73
CA ARG A 359 2.07 -8.15 21.22
C ARG A 359 2.13 -8.25 22.75
N LEU A 360 1.02 -7.95 23.43
CA LEU A 360 0.91 -8.03 24.88
C LEU A 360 1.06 -9.48 25.34
N ALA A 361 1.70 -9.69 26.50
CA ALA A 361 2.06 -11.01 27.01
C ALA A 361 0.88 -11.99 27.11
N LYS A 362 -0.34 -11.51 27.38
CA LYS A 362 -1.56 -12.32 27.48
C LYS A 362 -2.04 -12.95 26.15
N TYR A 363 -1.46 -12.56 25.01
CA TYR A 363 -1.76 -13.12 23.69
C TYR A 363 -0.59 -13.94 23.09
N ASN A 364 0.49 -14.16 23.85
CA ASN A 364 1.63 -14.96 23.40
C ASN A 364 1.42 -16.46 23.58
#